data_AF-A0A2H3NSC5-F1
#
_entry.id   AF-A0A2H3NSC5-F1
#
_cell.length_a   1.000
_cell.length_b   1.000
_cell.length_c   1.000
_cell.angle_alpha   90.00
_cell.angle_beta   90.00
_cell.angle_gamma   90.00
#
_symmetry.space_group_name_H-M   'P 1'
#
loop_
_entity.id
_entity.type
_entity.pdbx_description
1 polymer ?
#
loop_
_entity_poly.entity_id
_entity_poly.type
_entity_poly.pdbx_seq_one_letter_code
_entity_poly.pdbx_strand_id
1 'polypeptide(L)'
;MNVQLLETVRRTIVYRPERFCLAQWAFAHNEQAVLTGGATPRGFRCCIAGHVLLESGTYTERELLLHGGFHTGGGLWNEAGDVLGLSTPQYRTLFFPSQWQKPYKQEYYLCSADEEAEVAAAYIDHYITKHADPERAPARSEKRSKRAESIMATV
;
A
#
# COMPACT_ATOMS: atom_id res chain seq x y z
N MET A 1 -9.73 -11.66 -7.86
CA MET A 1 -8.83 -11.05 -6.88
C MET A 1 -8.01 -12.12 -6.16
N ASN A 2 -6.68 -12.05 -6.26
CA ASN A 2 -5.72 -12.92 -5.58
C ASN A 2 -5.49 -12.43 -4.14
N VAL A 3 -6.33 -12.88 -3.21
CA VAL A 3 -6.27 -12.48 -1.79
C VAL A 3 -4.96 -12.93 -1.13
N GLN A 4 -4.46 -14.12 -1.46
CA GLN A 4 -3.26 -14.67 -0.83
C GLN A 4 -2.02 -13.81 -1.12
N LEU A 5 -1.89 -13.30 -2.34
CA LEU A 5 -0.81 -12.39 -2.70
C LEU A 5 -0.94 -11.04 -1.98
N LEU A 6 -2.15 -10.47 -1.87
CA LEU A 6 -2.35 -9.24 -1.09
C LEU A 6 -2.02 -9.40 0.39
N GLU A 7 -2.37 -10.54 0.99
CA GLU A 7 -1.98 -10.88 2.36
C GLU A 7 -0.47 -10.98 2.52
N THR A 8 0.24 -11.56 1.54
CA THR A 8 1.71 -11.57 1.53
C THR A 8 2.28 -10.17 1.44
N VAL A 9 1.80 -9.34 0.50
CA VAL A 9 2.22 -7.93 0.36
C VAL A 9 2.00 -7.15 1.65
N ARG A 10 0.81 -7.29 2.26
CA ARG A 10 0.45 -6.65 3.52
C ARG A 10 1.40 -7.05 4.65
N ARG A 11 1.70 -8.35 4.80
CA ARG A 11 2.69 -8.84 5.77
C ARG A 11 4.11 -8.31 5.49
N THR A 12 4.54 -8.30 4.24
CA THR A 12 5.87 -7.83 3.85
C THR A 12 6.06 -6.35 4.16
N ILE A 13 5.07 -5.51 3.86
CA ILE A 13 5.12 -4.06 4.13
C ILE A 13 5.24 -3.80 5.64
N VAL A 14 4.49 -4.53 6.46
CA VAL A 14 4.59 -4.40 7.93
C VAL A 14 5.93 -4.92 8.46
N TYR A 15 6.44 -6.01 7.89
CA TYR A 15 7.70 -6.62 8.35
C TYR A 15 8.94 -5.81 7.92
N ARG A 16 8.86 -5.12 6.79
CA ARG A 16 9.93 -4.29 6.22
C ARG A 16 9.42 -2.90 5.83
N PRO A 17 9.02 -2.06 6.80
CA PRO A 17 8.49 -0.73 6.52
C PRO A 17 9.51 0.16 5.80
N GLU A 18 10.81 -0.06 6.00
CA GLU A 18 11.89 0.67 5.33
C GLU A 18 11.93 0.45 3.81
N ARG A 19 11.29 -0.63 3.32
CA ARG A 19 11.15 -0.95 1.89
C ARG A 19 9.83 -0.48 1.30
N PHE A 20 9.02 0.23 2.07
CA PHE A 20 7.74 0.74 1.63
C PHE A 20 7.81 2.25 1.42
N CYS A 21 7.25 2.71 0.30
CA CYS A 21 6.94 4.12 0.13
C CYS A 21 5.74 4.25 -0.81
N LEU A 22 4.61 4.72 -0.30
CA LEU A 22 3.37 4.77 -1.07
C LEU A 22 3.44 5.80 -2.20
N ALA A 23 4.22 6.87 -2.00
CA ALA A 23 4.45 7.92 -2.99
C ALA A 23 5.47 7.55 -4.07
N GLN A 24 6.30 6.51 -3.86
CA GLN A 24 7.35 6.14 -4.81
C GLN A 24 7.03 4.82 -5.49
N TRP A 25 7.05 4.83 -6.83
CA TRP A 25 6.91 3.60 -7.60
C TRP A 25 8.01 2.59 -7.26
N ALA A 26 9.26 2.98 -7.50
CA ALA A 26 10.46 2.25 -7.15
C ALA A 26 11.56 3.28 -6.95
N PHE A 27 12.38 3.10 -5.92
CA PHE A 27 13.47 4.01 -5.58
C PHE A 27 14.68 3.21 -5.12
N ALA A 28 15.87 3.68 -5.44
CA ALA A 28 17.12 3.23 -4.84
C ALA A 28 18.11 4.40 -4.75
N HIS A 29 18.91 4.45 -3.68
CA HIS A 29 19.91 5.51 -3.49
C HIS A 29 20.98 5.55 -4.59
N ASN A 30 21.21 4.43 -5.26
CA ASN A 30 22.19 4.27 -6.33
C ASN A 30 21.53 3.97 -7.68
N GLU A 31 20.31 4.45 -7.91
CA GLU A 31 19.53 4.25 -9.13
C GLU A 31 20.38 4.38 -10.40
N GLN A 32 21.13 5.48 -10.57
CA GLN A 32 21.96 5.68 -11.76
C GLN A 32 22.96 4.53 -12.00
N ALA A 33 23.61 4.03 -10.94
CA ALA A 33 24.57 2.92 -11.05
C ALA A 33 23.87 1.58 -11.34
N VAL A 34 22.63 1.40 -10.87
CA VAL A 34 21.80 0.24 -11.22
C VAL A 34 21.46 0.30 -12.72
N LEU A 35 20.94 1.44 -13.17
CA LEU A 35 20.43 1.63 -14.54
C LEU A 35 21.55 1.53 -15.59
N THR A 36 22.71 2.13 -15.35
CA THR A 36 23.79 2.16 -16.36
C THR A 36 24.86 1.09 -16.18
N GLY A 37 25.08 0.65 -14.94
CA GLY A 37 26.29 -0.10 -14.57
C GLY A 37 26.05 -1.49 -14.01
N GLY A 38 24.80 -1.99 -13.98
CA GLY A 38 24.55 -3.35 -13.52
C GLY A 38 24.53 -3.53 -12.00
N ALA A 39 24.67 -2.45 -11.21
CA ALA A 39 24.77 -2.55 -9.76
C ALA A 39 23.48 -3.09 -9.10
N THR A 40 23.61 -3.65 -7.89
CA THR A 40 22.49 -4.03 -7.04
C THR A 40 21.82 -2.79 -6.41
N PRO A 41 20.48 -2.71 -6.35
CA PRO A 41 19.77 -1.62 -5.67
C PRO A 41 20.13 -1.49 -4.18
N ARG A 42 20.30 -0.27 -3.70
CA ARG A 42 20.56 0.05 -2.28
C ARG A 42 19.46 0.94 -1.71
N GLY A 43 18.95 0.59 -0.52
CA GLY A 43 17.83 1.29 0.12
C GLY A 43 16.57 1.23 -0.74
N PHE A 44 16.31 0.08 -1.36
CA PHE A 44 15.19 -0.06 -2.27
C PHE A 44 13.85 0.07 -1.54
N ARG A 45 12.94 0.88 -2.09
CA ARG A 45 11.56 0.97 -1.61
C ARG A 45 10.58 1.21 -2.75
N CYS A 46 9.35 0.74 -2.57
CA CYS A 46 8.28 0.84 -3.56
C CYS A 46 6.89 0.88 -2.92
N CYS A 47 5.89 1.28 -3.71
CA CYS A 47 4.49 1.31 -3.30
C CYS A 47 3.85 -0.09 -3.32
N ILE A 48 2.55 -0.17 -2.98
CA ILE A 48 1.80 -1.44 -2.94
C ILE A 48 1.90 -2.19 -4.27
N ALA A 49 1.73 -1.50 -5.40
CA ALA A 49 1.81 -2.12 -6.72
C ALA A 49 3.22 -2.66 -7.03
N GLY A 50 4.28 -1.98 -6.60
CA GLY A 50 5.64 -2.49 -6.71
C GLY A 50 5.84 -3.76 -5.88
N HIS A 51 5.36 -3.77 -4.63
CA HIS A 51 5.39 -4.98 -3.79
C HIS A 51 4.58 -6.13 -4.41
N VAL A 52 3.43 -5.87 -5.01
CA VAL A 52 2.66 -6.90 -5.74
C VAL A 52 3.51 -7.59 -6.80
N LEU A 53 4.23 -6.81 -7.61
CA LEU A 53 5.07 -7.34 -8.70
C LEU A 53 6.34 -8.05 -8.20
N LEU A 54 6.90 -7.62 -7.06
CA LEU A 54 8.01 -8.32 -6.41
C LEU A 54 7.57 -9.65 -5.81
N GLU A 55 6.51 -9.64 -5.01
CA GLU A 55 6.05 -10.81 -4.27
C GLU A 55 5.40 -11.87 -5.18
N SER A 56 4.92 -11.48 -6.38
CA SER A 56 4.50 -12.43 -7.41
C SER A 56 5.68 -13.05 -8.17
N GLY A 57 6.90 -12.53 -8.01
CA GLY A 57 8.07 -12.91 -8.81
C GLY A 57 8.01 -12.43 -10.26
N THR A 58 7.10 -11.50 -10.61
CA THR A 58 6.98 -10.96 -11.96
C THR A 58 8.14 -10.01 -12.27
N TYR A 59 8.61 -9.26 -11.27
CA TYR A 59 9.72 -8.33 -11.40
C TYR A 59 10.74 -8.51 -10.27
N THR A 60 11.99 -8.22 -10.57
CA THR A 60 13.06 -7.94 -9.61
C THR A 60 13.09 -6.46 -9.25
N GLU A 61 13.78 -6.09 -8.17
CA GLU A 61 14.00 -4.69 -7.79
C GLU A 61 14.66 -3.88 -8.91
N ARG A 62 15.59 -4.51 -9.65
CA ARG A 62 16.27 -3.90 -10.79
C ARG A 62 15.31 -3.62 -11.92
N GLU A 63 14.45 -4.57 -12.26
CA GLU A 63 13.47 -4.40 -13.34
C GLU A 63 12.43 -3.33 -12.94
N LEU A 64 11.98 -3.29 -11.68
CA LEU A 64 11.09 -2.22 -11.23
C LEU A 64 11.70 -0.82 -11.37
N LEU A 65 13.01 -0.67 -11.12
CA LEU A 65 13.73 0.59 -11.35
C LEU A 65 13.84 0.92 -12.85
N LEU A 66 14.12 -0.08 -13.69
CA LEU A 66 14.26 0.11 -15.14
C LEU A 66 12.94 0.51 -15.81
N HIS A 67 11.83 -0.09 -15.38
CA HIS A 67 10.52 0.11 -16.00
C HIS A 67 9.71 1.26 -15.37
N GLY A 68 10.07 1.70 -14.17
CA GLY A 68 9.25 2.57 -13.35
C GLY A 68 9.15 4.03 -13.80
N GLY A 69 10.27 4.63 -14.19
CA GLY A 69 10.37 6.09 -14.29
C GLY A 69 9.95 6.81 -12.99
N PHE A 70 10.03 8.14 -12.97
CA PHE A 70 9.87 8.90 -11.72
C PHE A 70 8.40 9.16 -11.31
N HIS A 71 7.41 9.02 -12.22
CA HIS A 71 6.02 9.48 -11.95
C HIS A 71 4.86 8.66 -12.57
N THR A 72 5.09 7.81 -13.58
CA THR A 72 3.97 7.18 -14.33
C THR A 72 3.93 5.67 -14.26
N GLY A 73 4.91 5.04 -13.60
CA GLY A 73 4.97 3.59 -13.42
C GLY A 73 4.80 2.82 -14.73
N GLY A 74 5.01 3.40 -15.92
CA GLY A 74 4.92 2.74 -17.23
C GLY A 74 3.62 1.98 -17.56
N GLY A 75 2.53 2.11 -16.79
CA GLY A 75 1.37 1.21 -16.89
C GLY A 75 1.46 -0.06 -16.03
N LEU A 76 2.53 -0.22 -15.24
CA LEU A 76 2.77 -1.32 -14.30
C LEU A 76 1.71 -1.42 -13.19
N TRP A 77 0.91 -0.37 -12.95
CA TRP A 77 -0.29 -0.48 -12.10
C TRP A 77 -1.34 -1.41 -12.71
N ASN A 78 -1.47 -1.42 -14.04
CA ASN A 78 -2.35 -2.36 -14.73
C ASN A 78 -1.78 -3.77 -14.57
N GLU A 79 -0.48 -3.95 -14.80
CA GLU A 79 0.17 -5.26 -14.64
C GLU A 79 0.04 -5.81 -13.21
N ALA A 80 0.27 -4.97 -12.19
CA ALA A 80 0.04 -5.34 -10.80
C ALA A 80 -1.44 -5.68 -10.53
N GLY A 81 -2.36 -4.93 -11.16
CA GLY A 81 -3.79 -5.23 -11.13
C GLY A 81 -4.13 -6.59 -11.76
N ASP A 82 -3.53 -6.90 -12.90
CA ASP A 82 -3.71 -8.16 -13.64
C ASP A 82 -3.15 -9.35 -12.86
N VAL A 83 -1.96 -9.22 -12.27
CA VAL A 83 -1.35 -10.21 -11.36
C VAL A 83 -2.27 -10.51 -10.17
N LEU A 84 -2.97 -9.49 -9.67
CA LEU A 84 -3.97 -9.64 -8.61
C LEU A 84 -5.35 -10.06 -9.13
N GLY A 85 -5.57 -10.16 -10.44
CA GLY A 85 -6.90 -10.40 -11.01
C GLY A 85 -7.93 -9.37 -10.54
N LEU A 86 -7.56 -8.09 -10.60
CA LEU A 86 -8.41 -6.94 -10.31
C LEU A 86 -8.94 -6.33 -11.60
N SER A 87 -10.16 -5.82 -11.56
CA SER A 87 -10.66 -4.92 -12.60
C SER A 87 -10.00 -3.53 -12.51
N THR A 88 -10.12 -2.74 -13.57
CA THR A 88 -9.60 -1.36 -13.59
C THR A 88 -10.10 -0.51 -12.42
N PRO A 89 -11.41 -0.48 -12.08
CA PRO A 89 -11.88 0.26 -10.91
C PRO A 89 -11.26 -0.23 -9.60
N GLN A 90 -11.08 -1.54 -9.46
CA GLN A 90 -10.54 -2.16 -8.26
C GLN A 90 -9.08 -1.74 -8.01
N TYR A 91 -8.18 -1.92 -8.99
CA TYR A 91 -6.79 -1.54 -8.78
C TYR A 91 -6.66 -0.02 -8.54
N ARG A 92 -7.51 0.82 -9.16
CA ARG A 92 -7.48 2.28 -8.92
C ARG A 92 -7.79 2.62 -7.47
N THR A 93 -8.74 1.90 -6.87
CA THR A 93 -9.05 2.08 -5.45
C THR A 93 -8.03 1.44 -4.51
N LEU A 94 -7.23 0.49 -4.98
CA LEU A 94 -6.16 -0.10 -4.18
C LEU A 94 -4.88 0.74 -4.21
N PHE A 95 -4.38 1.09 -5.39
CA PHE A 95 -3.04 1.66 -5.57
C PHE A 95 -2.95 3.18 -5.44
N PHE A 96 -4.08 3.90 -5.45
CA PHE A 96 -4.08 5.36 -5.44
C PHE A 96 -4.71 5.88 -4.15
N PRO A 97 -3.92 6.42 -3.20
CA PRO A 97 -4.42 6.90 -1.92
C PRO A 97 -5.47 8.00 -2.03
N SER A 98 -5.40 8.79 -3.10
CA SER A 98 -6.41 9.81 -3.43
C SER A 98 -7.81 9.22 -3.65
N GLN A 99 -7.91 7.93 -3.99
CA GLN A 99 -9.14 7.17 -4.22
C GLN A 99 -9.55 6.31 -3.03
N TRP A 100 -8.76 6.29 -1.95
CA TRP A 100 -9.09 5.50 -0.76
C TRP A 100 -10.32 6.07 -0.06
N GLN A 101 -11.07 5.17 0.59
CA GLN A 101 -12.22 5.55 1.39
C GLN A 101 -11.77 6.17 2.73
N LYS A 102 -12.64 6.97 3.34
CA LYS A 102 -12.43 7.39 4.74
C LYS A 102 -12.53 6.17 5.67
N PRO A 103 -11.73 6.09 6.75
CA PRO A 103 -10.78 7.12 7.20
C PRO A 103 -9.39 7.05 6.53
N TYR A 104 -9.04 5.95 5.86
CA TYR A 104 -7.69 5.65 5.37
C TYR A 104 -7.06 6.73 4.48
N LYS A 105 -7.85 7.36 3.61
CA LYS A 105 -7.36 8.50 2.81
C LYS A 105 -6.83 9.62 3.70
N GLN A 106 -7.57 9.98 4.74
CA GLN A 106 -7.19 11.05 5.66
C GLN A 106 -5.98 10.62 6.50
N GLU A 107 -5.98 9.38 6.99
CA GLU A 107 -4.85 8.81 7.74
C GLU A 107 -3.56 8.86 6.92
N TYR A 108 -3.61 8.48 5.64
CA TYR A 108 -2.44 8.56 4.75
C TYR A 108 -1.90 9.99 4.58
N TYR A 109 -2.79 10.98 4.40
CA TYR A 109 -2.33 12.37 4.22
C TYR A 109 -1.86 13.03 5.53
N LEU A 110 -2.12 12.42 6.68
CA LEU A 110 -1.75 12.95 8.00
C LEU A 110 -0.65 12.13 8.70
N CYS A 111 -0.33 10.93 8.20
CA CYS A 111 0.67 10.07 8.80
C CYS A 111 2.10 10.59 8.54
N SER A 112 3.00 10.27 9.47
CA SER A 112 4.44 10.41 9.29
C SER A 112 4.98 9.30 8.36
N ALA A 113 6.24 9.45 7.94
CA ALA A 113 6.90 8.45 7.09
C ALA A 113 6.99 7.07 7.76
N ASP A 114 7.16 7.03 9.09
CA ASP A 114 7.29 5.77 9.84
C ASP A 114 5.94 5.05 10.04
N GLU A 115 4.82 5.76 9.91
CA GLU A 115 3.46 5.24 10.04
C GLU A 115 2.87 4.77 8.69
N GLU A 116 3.48 5.17 7.56
CA GLU A 116 2.92 4.98 6.22
C GLU A 116 2.65 3.49 5.90
N ALA A 117 3.55 2.61 6.29
CA ALA A 117 3.43 1.16 6.10
C ALA A 117 2.24 0.58 6.88
N GLU A 118 1.99 1.06 8.10
CA GLU A 118 0.88 0.60 8.93
C GLU A 118 -0.46 1.05 8.37
N VAL A 119 -0.57 2.31 7.92
CA VAL A 119 -1.77 2.84 7.27
C VAL A 119 -2.09 2.06 5.99
N ALA A 120 -1.08 1.79 5.16
CA ALA A 120 -1.26 1.01 3.95
C ALA A 120 -1.67 -0.44 4.23
N ALA A 121 -1.06 -1.08 5.24
CA ALA A 121 -1.44 -2.43 5.65
C ALA A 121 -2.88 -2.50 6.15
N ALA A 122 -3.31 -1.55 6.98
CA ALA A 122 -4.68 -1.44 7.44
C ALA A 122 -5.67 -1.23 6.28
N TYR A 123 -5.27 -0.43 5.27
CA TYR A 123 -6.08 -0.27 4.07
C TYR A 123 -6.17 -1.55 3.23
N ILE A 124 -5.07 -2.31 3.09
CA ILE A 124 -5.10 -3.60 2.37
C ILE A 124 -6.05 -4.58 3.10
N ASP A 125 -6.00 -4.66 4.43
CA ASP A 125 -6.93 -5.51 5.21
C ASP A 125 -8.39 -5.12 4.97
N HIS A 126 -8.68 -3.82 4.99
CA HIS A 126 -10.00 -3.30 4.67
C HIS A 126 -10.42 -3.64 3.24
N TYR A 127 -9.52 -3.45 2.28
CA TYR A 127 -9.75 -3.72 0.87
C TYR A 127 -10.04 -5.21 0.63
N ILE A 128 -9.26 -6.11 1.22
CA ILE A 128 -9.51 -7.55 1.20
C ILE A 128 -10.90 -7.83 1.77
N THR A 129 -11.20 -7.36 2.98
CA THR A 129 -12.50 -7.59 3.62
C THR A 129 -13.67 -7.11 2.77
N LYS A 130 -13.55 -5.92 2.17
CA LYS A 130 -14.59 -5.32 1.31
C LYS A 130 -14.86 -6.13 0.04
N HIS A 131 -13.85 -6.81 -0.49
CA HIS A 131 -13.91 -7.51 -1.78
C HIS A 131 -13.93 -9.04 -1.66
N ALA A 132 -13.69 -9.60 -0.46
CA ALA A 132 -13.62 -11.04 -0.19
C ALA A 132 -14.97 -11.64 0.28
N ASP A 133 -16.09 -11.22 -0.33
CA ASP A 133 -17.47 -11.69 -0.13
C ASP A 133 -18.29 -10.88 0.92
N PRO A 134 -19.44 -10.26 0.55
CA PRO A 134 -20.25 -9.41 1.44
C PRO A 134 -20.84 -10.08 2.68
N GLU A 135 -20.89 -11.42 2.78
CA GLU A 135 -21.39 -12.12 3.98
C GLU A 135 -20.41 -12.12 5.16
N ARG A 136 -19.15 -11.73 4.93
CA ARG A 136 -18.06 -11.85 5.92
C ARG A 136 -17.58 -10.54 6.52
N ALA A 137 -18.31 -9.44 6.34
CA ALA A 137 -17.96 -8.16 6.96
C ALA A 137 -18.03 -8.30 8.50
N PRO A 138 -16.92 -8.16 9.24
CA PRO A 138 -16.97 -8.16 10.69
C PRO A 138 -17.66 -6.88 11.15
N ALA A 139 -18.73 -7.04 11.95
CA ALA A 139 -19.32 -5.94 12.70
C ALA A 139 -18.20 -5.26 13.49
N ARG A 140 -17.87 -4.01 13.11
CA ARG A 140 -16.89 -3.18 13.83
C ARG A 140 -17.32 -3.16 15.30
N SER A 141 -16.53 -3.79 16.18
CA SER A 141 -16.74 -3.63 17.61
C SER A 141 -16.37 -2.19 17.95
N GLU A 142 -17.37 -1.35 18.18
CA GLU A 142 -17.18 -0.04 18.78
C GLU A 142 -16.62 -0.24 20.18
N LYS A 143 -15.31 -0.04 20.33
CA LYS A 143 -14.69 0.20 21.63
C LYS A 143 -13.78 1.41 21.56
N ARG A 144 -14.32 2.51 22.11
CA ARG A 144 -13.75 3.72 22.74
C ARG A 144 -14.38 4.97 22.10
N SER A 145 -14.99 5.90 22.85
CA SER A 145 -14.63 6.37 24.18
C SER A 145 -15.87 6.90 24.93
N LYS A 146 -16.19 6.34 26.10
CA LYS A 146 -17.00 7.04 27.11
C LYS A 146 -16.11 8.08 27.78
N ARG A 147 -16.18 9.34 27.33
CA ARG A 147 -15.79 10.48 28.17
C ARG A 147 -16.44 11.78 27.67
N ALA A 148 -17.67 12.02 28.09
CA ALA A 148 -18.25 13.36 28.16
C ALA A 148 -19.49 13.35 29.08
N GLU A 149 -19.30 13.03 30.36
CA GLU A 149 -20.21 13.48 31.43
C GLU A 149 -19.34 14.06 32.53
N SER A 150 -19.34 15.39 32.64
CA SER A 150 -19.19 16.15 33.88
C SER A 150 -18.96 17.62 33.55
N ILE A 151 -20.02 18.35 33.20
CA ILE A 151 -20.11 19.78 33.55
C ILE A 151 -21.57 20.06 33.97
N MET A 152 -21.84 19.88 35.26
CA MET A 152 -22.84 20.66 35.99
C MET A 152 -22.32 20.91 37.41
N ALA A 153 -21.87 22.14 37.66
CA ALA A 153 -21.92 22.82 38.95
C ALA A 153 -21.47 24.28 38.72
N THR A 154 -22.03 25.22 39.49
CA THR A 154 -21.94 26.70 39.42
C THR A 154 -22.86 27.29 38.36
N VAL A 155 -23.96 28.00 38.67
CA VAL A 155 -24.33 28.88 39.79
C VAL A 155 -25.79 28.63 40.19
#